data_AF-A0A5D3CS53-F1
#
_entry.id   AF-A0A5D3CS53-F1
#
_cell.length_a   1.000
_cell.length_b   1.000
_cell.length_c   1.000
_cell.angle_alpha   90.00
_cell.angle_beta   90.00
_cell.angle_gamma   90.00
#
_symmetry.space_group_name_H-M   'P 1'
#
loop_
_entity.id
_entity.type
_entity.pdbx_description
1 polymer ?
#
loop_
_entity_poly.entity_id
_entity_poly.type
_entity_poly.pdbx_seq_one_letter_code
_entity_poly.pdbx_strand_id
1 'polypeptide(L)'
;MAPKKDGSIRLCIDYRELNKVTVKNHYPLPKIDDLFDQLQGATVFSKIDLRSGYYKLRIRDSDIPKTAFHSRYGHYEFIVMSFGLTNALAVFMDLMNIVFKDFLDTFVIVFIDDILVYSKTEAEHEKHLHQVLGTLRANKLYAKFSKCEFWLKKVSFLGHVMSSEGVSIDPVKIEAVTSWPRPSTINEVRSFLDLAGYYRMFVEDFSRIASPLTQLTRKGTPFVWNPTCETSFQELKQKLVSAPVLTVLDGSGSFVIYSDASKKGLGCMLMQQGKVVAYASHQLKSHEQNYPTHNLELAVVVFALKIWRHYLYGEKIQMFTDHKSLKYFFTQKELNMRQR
;
A
#
# COMPACT_ATOMS: atom_id res chain seq x y z
N MET A 1 4.24 26.26 14.03
CA MET A 1 3.85 26.67 12.66
C MET A 1 4.72 25.93 11.66
N ALA A 2 4.18 25.49 10.54
CA ALA A 2 4.94 24.77 9.50
C ALA A 2 4.74 25.44 8.13
N PRO A 3 5.80 25.67 7.34
CA PRO A 3 5.67 26.23 5.99
C PRO A 3 5.09 25.18 5.03
N LYS A 4 4.24 25.63 4.12
CA LYS A 4 3.76 24.83 2.98
C LYS A 4 4.60 25.15 1.74
N LYS A 5 4.53 24.26 0.74
CA LYS A 5 5.19 24.44 -0.57
C LYS A 5 4.73 25.70 -1.31
N ASP A 6 3.50 26.16 -1.05
CA ASP A 6 2.93 27.38 -1.62
C ASP A 6 3.33 28.66 -0.85
N GLY A 7 4.27 28.57 0.10
CA GLY A 7 4.71 29.69 0.94
C GLY A 7 3.75 30.05 2.08
N SER A 8 2.55 29.47 2.12
CA SER A 8 1.60 29.69 3.23
C SER A 8 2.04 28.95 4.51
N ILE A 9 1.63 29.46 5.67
CA ILE A 9 1.93 28.85 6.96
C ILE A 9 0.74 27.98 7.42
N ARG A 10 1.04 26.82 8.01
CA ARG A 10 0.08 25.94 8.66
C ARG A 10 0.27 26.00 10.17
N LEU A 11 -0.81 26.22 10.91
CA LEU A 11 -0.83 26.01 12.35
C LEU A 11 -0.77 24.50 12.61
N CYS A 12 0.24 24.08 13.38
CA CYS A 12 0.40 22.71 13.83
C CYS A 12 0.45 22.75 15.35
N ILE A 13 -0.52 22.10 15.99
CA ILE A 13 -0.56 21.93 17.44
C ILE A 13 0.10 20.60 17.79
N ASP A 14 0.94 20.61 18.81
CA ASP A 14 1.63 19.42 19.27
C ASP A 14 0.75 18.65 20.26
N TYR A 15 -0.03 17.70 19.75
CA TYR A 15 -0.88 16.82 20.55
C TYR A 15 -0.16 15.53 21.00
N ARG A 16 1.17 15.43 20.96
CA ARG A 16 1.89 14.17 21.28
C ARG A 16 1.50 13.59 22.65
N GLU A 17 1.40 14.41 23.70
CA GLU A 17 1.02 13.93 25.04
C GLU A 17 -0.46 13.53 25.11
N LEU A 18 -1.35 14.32 24.51
CA LEU A 18 -2.77 13.97 24.40
C LEU A 18 -2.96 12.64 23.65
N ASN A 19 -2.21 12.45 22.57
CA ASN A 19 -2.24 11.26 21.73
C ASN A 19 -1.79 10.00 22.47
N LYS A 20 -0.90 10.10 23.46
CA LYS A 20 -0.46 8.95 24.27
C LYS A 20 -1.57 8.42 25.18
N VAL A 21 -2.40 9.31 25.71
CA VAL A 21 -3.49 8.97 26.64
C VAL A 21 -4.82 8.72 25.95
N THR A 22 -4.91 9.04 24.65
CA THR A 22 -6.11 8.81 23.84
C THR A 22 -6.19 7.34 23.44
N VAL A 23 -7.35 6.71 23.68
CA VAL A 23 -7.63 5.35 23.20
C VAL A 23 -7.60 5.35 21.67
N LYS A 24 -6.75 4.51 21.09
CA LYS A 24 -6.53 4.46 19.64
C LYS A 24 -7.68 3.75 18.95
N ASN A 25 -8.27 4.41 17.96
CA ASN A 25 -9.19 3.76 17.04
C ASN A 25 -8.39 3.03 15.95
N HIS A 26 -8.33 1.70 16.06
CA HIS A 26 -7.67 0.83 15.09
C HIS A 26 -8.55 0.59 13.86
N TYR A 27 -8.90 1.67 13.17
CA TYR A 27 -9.69 1.58 11.95
C TYR A 27 -8.91 0.80 10.88
N PRO A 28 -9.51 -0.24 10.27
CA PRO A 28 -8.85 -1.01 9.22
C PRO A 28 -8.79 -0.17 7.95
N LEU A 29 -7.64 0.44 7.67
CA LEU A 29 -7.40 1.05 6.37
C LEU A 29 -7.23 -0.06 5.33
N PRO A 30 -7.85 0.07 4.14
CA PRO A 30 -7.65 -0.90 3.07
C PRO A 30 -6.18 -0.90 2.65
N LYS A 31 -5.66 -2.08 2.27
CA LYS A 31 -4.34 -2.13 1.65
C LYS A 31 -4.44 -1.52 0.27
N ILE A 32 -3.40 -0.83 -0.13
CA ILE A 32 -3.36 -0.11 -1.40
C ILE A 32 -3.41 -1.09 -2.57
N ASP A 33 -2.73 -2.23 -2.44
CA ASP A 33 -2.81 -3.35 -3.39
C ASP A 33 -4.27 -3.80 -3.62
N ASP A 34 -5.05 -3.97 -2.54
CA ASP A 34 -6.46 -4.40 -2.61
C ASP A 34 -7.36 -3.34 -3.29
N LEU A 35 -7.00 -2.05 -3.19
CA LEU A 35 -7.73 -0.98 -3.88
C LEU A 35 -7.51 -1.04 -5.39
N PHE A 36 -6.35 -1.51 -5.85
CA PHE A 36 -6.03 -1.54 -7.26
C PHE A 36 -6.75 -2.65 -8.01
N ASP A 37 -7.09 -3.74 -7.33
CA ASP A 37 -7.87 -4.83 -7.92
C ASP A 37 -9.26 -4.38 -8.38
N GLN A 38 -9.79 -3.30 -7.79
CA GLN A 38 -11.09 -2.73 -8.12
C GLN A 38 -11.08 -2.02 -9.49
N LEU A 39 -9.90 -1.69 -10.03
CA LEU A 39 -9.74 -0.92 -11.26
C LEU A 39 -9.88 -1.76 -12.53
N GLN A 40 -10.44 -2.96 -12.43
CA GLN A 40 -10.53 -3.91 -13.54
C GLN A 40 -11.27 -3.30 -14.75
N GLY A 41 -10.55 -3.24 -15.87
CA GLY A 41 -11.08 -2.72 -17.14
C GLY A 41 -11.34 -1.21 -17.16
N ALA A 42 -10.92 -0.48 -16.13
CA ALA A 42 -11.05 0.97 -16.10
C ALA A 42 -10.14 1.61 -17.16
N THR A 43 -10.70 2.54 -17.93
CA THR A 43 -9.96 3.28 -18.98
C THR A 43 -10.01 4.79 -18.79
N VAL A 44 -10.91 5.27 -17.93
CA VAL A 44 -11.11 6.69 -17.63
C VAL A 44 -11.12 6.90 -16.13
N PHE A 45 -10.38 7.91 -15.67
CA PHE A 45 -10.17 8.20 -14.27
C PHE A 45 -10.37 9.69 -13.98
N SER A 46 -10.88 9.98 -12.79
CA SER A 46 -10.91 11.34 -12.22
C SER A 46 -10.51 11.29 -10.77
N LYS A 47 -9.70 12.26 -10.34
CA LYS A 47 -9.21 12.40 -8.97
C LYS A 47 -9.76 13.68 -8.36
N ILE A 48 -10.33 13.55 -7.16
CA ILE A 48 -10.92 14.66 -6.41
C ILE A 48 -10.21 14.75 -5.05
N ASP A 49 -9.52 15.87 -4.81
CA ASP A 49 -8.86 16.20 -3.53
C ASP A 49 -9.83 17.01 -2.66
N LEU A 50 -10.20 16.48 -1.49
CA LEU A 50 -11.04 17.18 -0.54
C LEU A 50 -10.28 18.28 0.20
N ARG A 51 -10.95 19.41 0.39
CA ARG A 51 -10.39 20.54 1.13
C ARG A 51 -10.44 20.25 2.63
N SER A 52 -9.28 19.93 3.22
CA SER A 52 -9.02 19.81 4.67
C SER A 52 -10.23 19.26 5.43
N GLY A 53 -10.64 18.03 5.13
CA GLY A 53 -11.91 17.46 5.59
C GLY A 53 -12.10 17.47 7.11
N TYR A 54 -11.00 17.35 7.86
CA TYR A 54 -11.00 17.33 9.33
C TYR A 54 -11.72 18.53 9.97
N TYR A 55 -11.51 19.74 9.47
CA TYR A 55 -12.12 20.94 10.06
C TYR A 55 -13.65 21.01 9.86
N LYS A 56 -14.26 20.00 9.24
CA LYS A 56 -15.72 19.89 9.09
C LYS A 56 -16.35 18.91 10.07
N LEU A 57 -15.55 18.05 10.70
CA LEU A 57 -16.03 17.08 11.68
C LEU A 57 -16.12 17.75 13.05
N ARG A 58 -17.33 17.86 13.61
CA ARG A 58 -17.52 18.42 14.95
C ARG A 58 -16.95 17.48 16.02
N ILE A 59 -16.17 18.04 16.95
CA ILE A 59 -15.72 17.31 18.13
C ILE A 59 -16.89 17.22 19.11
N ARG A 60 -17.05 16.07 19.77
CA ARG A 60 -18.04 15.90 20.82
C ARG A 60 -17.82 16.96 21.91
N ASP A 61 -18.88 17.61 22.39
CA ASP A 61 -18.75 18.76 23.29
C ASP A 61 -17.92 18.45 24.56
N SER A 62 -17.98 17.22 25.08
CA SER A 62 -17.18 16.75 26.23
C SER A 62 -15.68 16.61 25.95
N ASP A 63 -15.28 16.55 24.68
CA ASP A 63 -13.90 16.36 24.25
C ASP A 63 -13.25 17.66 23.74
N ILE A 64 -14.03 18.73 23.53
CA ILE A 64 -13.53 20.05 23.08
C ILE A 64 -12.40 20.58 23.98
N PRO A 65 -12.53 20.58 25.33
CA PRO A 65 -11.47 21.10 26.21
C PRO A 65 -10.15 20.33 26.13
N LYS A 66 -10.18 19.07 25.66
CA LYS A 66 -8.98 18.26 25.47
C LYS A 66 -8.11 18.77 24.32
N THR A 67 -8.69 19.57 23.41
CA THR A 67 -7.99 20.18 22.28
C THR A 67 -7.46 21.58 22.56
N ALA A 68 -7.46 21.99 23.83
CA ALA A 68 -6.95 23.29 24.23
C ALA A 68 -5.49 23.47 23.81
N PHE A 69 -5.20 24.64 23.24
CA PHE A 69 -3.84 25.07 22.94
C PHE A 69 -3.65 26.52 23.36
N HIS A 70 -2.41 26.86 23.70
CA HIS A 70 -2.02 28.20 24.09
C HIS A 70 -1.31 28.89 22.93
N SER A 71 -1.61 30.17 22.74
CA SER A 71 -0.87 31.07 21.87
C SER A 71 -0.55 32.36 22.62
N ARG A 72 0.32 33.21 22.06
CA ARG A 72 0.64 34.53 22.63
C ARG A 72 -0.61 35.37 22.99
N TYR A 73 -1.71 35.16 22.28
CA TYR A 73 -2.92 35.97 22.41
C TYR A 73 -4.02 35.32 23.25
N GLY A 74 -3.78 34.12 23.80
CA GLY A 74 -4.72 33.46 24.69
C GLY A 74 -4.81 31.95 24.52
N HIS A 75 -5.80 31.40 25.21
CA HIS A 75 -6.16 29.99 25.19
C HIS A 75 -7.30 29.77 24.21
N TYR A 76 -7.16 28.76 23.36
CA TYR A 76 -8.13 28.44 22.32
C TYR A 76 -8.37 26.93 22.32
N GLU A 77 -9.58 26.54 21.92
CA GLU A 77 -10.00 25.15 21.80
C GLU A 77 -10.57 24.94 20.40
N PHE A 78 -10.48 23.70 19.90
CA PHE A 78 -11.07 23.34 18.62
C PHE A 78 -12.47 22.75 18.82
N ILE A 79 -13.46 23.35 18.17
CA ILE A 79 -14.84 22.82 18.10
C ILE A 79 -14.96 21.76 16.99
N VAL A 80 -14.03 21.76 16.05
CA VAL A 80 -13.96 20.84 14.91
C VAL A 80 -12.62 20.10 14.92
N MET A 81 -12.57 18.93 14.31
CA MET A 81 -11.41 18.07 14.33
C MET A 81 -10.20 18.80 13.72
N SER A 82 -9.11 18.84 14.48
CA SER A 82 -7.87 19.49 14.07
C SER A 82 -6.81 18.47 13.69
N PHE A 83 -5.86 18.90 12.87
CA PHE A 83 -4.69 18.09 12.54
C PHE A 83 -3.85 17.79 13.78
N GLY A 84 -3.31 16.58 13.84
CA GLY A 84 -2.44 16.12 14.92
C GLY A 84 -3.15 15.22 15.94
N LEU A 85 -4.48 15.15 15.95
CA LEU A 85 -5.23 14.20 16.78
C LEU A 85 -5.12 12.78 16.22
N THR A 86 -4.80 11.80 17.08
CA THR A 86 -4.52 10.41 16.66
C THR A 86 -5.64 9.77 15.86
N ASN A 87 -6.89 9.96 16.27
CA ASN A 87 -8.04 9.29 15.65
C ASN A 87 -8.66 10.08 14.49
N ALA A 88 -8.07 11.22 14.10
CA ALA A 88 -8.70 12.10 13.12
C ALA A 88 -8.87 11.44 11.74
N LEU A 89 -7.84 10.71 11.30
CA LEU A 89 -7.84 9.94 10.07
C LEU A 89 -8.91 8.84 10.08
N ALA A 90 -8.99 8.10 11.18
CA ALA A 90 -9.92 7.00 11.34
C ALA A 90 -11.39 7.47 11.25
N VAL A 91 -11.72 8.56 11.95
CA VAL A 91 -13.09 9.11 11.92
C VAL A 91 -13.41 9.70 10.54
N PHE A 92 -12.43 10.31 9.88
CA PHE A 92 -12.65 10.84 8.53
C PHE A 92 -12.87 9.71 7.51
N MET A 93 -12.10 8.63 7.58
CA MET A 93 -12.32 7.45 6.74
C MET A 93 -13.67 6.79 6.98
N ASP A 94 -14.09 6.69 8.24
CA ASP A 94 -15.40 6.17 8.59
C ASP A 94 -16.54 7.02 7.98
N LEU A 95 -16.45 8.34 8.09
CA LEU A 95 -17.39 9.25 7.42
C LEU A 95 -17.41 9.01 5.91
N MET A 96 -16.24 8.95 5.28
CA MET A 96 -16.15 8.77 3.83
C MET A 96 -16.75 7.44 3.39
N ASN A 97 -16.53 6.37 4.17
CA ASN A 97 -17.10 5.06 3.89
C ASN A 97 -18.63 5.04 4.05
N ILE A 98 -19.19 5.81 4.99
CA ILE A 98 -20.64 5.98 5.11
C ILE A 98 -21.20 6.78 3.92
N VAL A 99 -20.54 7.87 3.53
CA VAL A 99 -21.00 8.78 2.47
C VAL A 99 -20.94 8.14 1.09
N PHE A 100 -19.89 7.37 0.81
CA PHE A 100 -19.66 6.74 -0.49
C PHE A 100 -20.05 5.26 -0.52
N LYS A 101 -20.70 4.74 0.53
CA LYS A 101 -21.01 3.31 0.71
C LYS A 101 -21.56 2.64 -0.55
N ASP A 102 -22.47 3.30 -1.24
CA ASP A 102 -23.16 2.75 -2.41
C ASP A 102 -22.30 2.72 -3.68
N PHE A 103 -21.13 3.37 -3.67
CA PHE A 103 -20.22 3.50 -4.80
C PHE A 103 -18.85 2.86 -4.57
N LEU A 104 -18.51 2.59 -3.32
CA LEU A 104 -17.31 1.87 -2.93
C LEU A 104 -17.29 0.49 -3.60
N ASP A 105 -16.08 0.04 -3.92
CA ASP A 105 -15.80 -1.24 -4.57
C ASP A 105 -16.45 -1.41 -5.96
N THR A 106 -17.09 -0.36 -6.49
CA THR A 106 -17.80 -0.38 -7.77
C THR A 106 -17.16 0.58 -8.78
N PHE A 107 -17.10 1.87 -8.45
CA PHE A 107 -16.51 2.89 -9.32
C PHE A 107 -15.83 4.03 -8.56
N VAL A 108 -15.75 3.94 -7.22
CA VAL A 108 -15.11 4.91 -6.33
C VAL A 108 -14.16 4.20 -5.37
N ILE A 109 -12.94 4.69 -5.32
CA ILE A 109 -11.97 4.39 -4.25
C ILE A 109 -11.78 5.66 -3.43
N VAL A 110 -11.88 5.54 -2.11
CA VAL A 110 -11.56 6.63 -1.19
C VAL A 110 -10.35 6.28 -0.35
N PHE A 111 -9.40 7.20 -0.27
CA PHE A 111 -8.29 7.13 0.66
C PHE A 111 -8.02 8.49 1.29
N ILE A 112 -8.47 8.63 2.52
CA ILE A 112 -8.42 9.84 3.33
C ILE A 112 -9.12 10.99 2.57
N ASP A 113 -8.35 11.99 2.14
CA ASP A 113 -8.86 13.19 1.46
C ASP A 113 -8.92 13.00 -0.07
N ASP A 114 -8.34 11.92 -0.61
CA ASP A 114 -8.30 11.63 -2.04
C ASP A 114 -9.42 10.67 -2.43
N ILE A 115 -10.23 11.07 -3.42
CA ILE A 115 -11.26 10.24 -4.04
C ILE A 115 -10.83 9.97 -5.47
N LEU A 116 -10.79 8.70 -5.85
CA LEU A 116 -10.60 8.26 -7.21
C LEU A 116 -11.91 7.72 -7.76
N VAL A 117 -12.35 8.28 -8.88
CA VAL A 117 -13.48 7.79 -9.68
C VAL A 117 -12.91 7.11 -10.91
N TYR A 118 -13.33 5.88 -11.20
CA TYR A 118 -12.83 5.10 -12.33
C TYR A 118 -13.99 4.48 -13.10
N SER A 119 -13.83 4.31 -14.42
CA SER A 119 -14.91 3.81 -15.29
C SER A 119 -14.35 3.14 -16.55
N LYS A 120 -15.15 2.25 -17.15
CA LYS A 120 -14.73 1.51 -18.36
C LYS A 120 -14.91 2.35 -19.62
N THR A 121 -15.90 3.24 -19.63
CA THR A 121 -16.20 4.15 -20.76
C THR A 121 -16.39 5.59 -20.30
N GLU A 122 -16.23 6.54 -21.22
CA GLU A 122 -16.45 7.97 -20.93
C GLU A 122 -17.93 8.26 -20.60
N ALA A 123 -18.87 7.60 -21.27
CA ALA A 123 -20.30 7.77 -21.01
C ALA A 123 -20.72 7.30 -19.60
N GLU A 124 -20.14 6.19 -19.13
CA GLU A 124 -20.32 5.76 -17.74
C GLU A 124 -19.66 6.75 -16.77
N HIS A 125 -18.47 7.22 -17.12
CA HIS A 125 -17.70 8.15 -16.29
C HIS A 125 -18.45 9.46 -16.02
N GLU A 126 -19.19 9.97 -17.00
CA GLU A 126 -20.05 11.14 -16.85
C GLU A 126 -21.09 10.92 -15.74
N LYS A 127 -21.78 9.77 -15.76
CA LYS A 127 -22.81 9.41 -14.78
C LYS A 127 -22.21 9.23 -13.40
N HIS A 128 -21.07 8.54 -13.30
CA HIS A 128 -20.37 8.33 -12.05
C HIS A 128 -19.89 9.66 -11.43
N LEU A 129 -19.33 10.57 -12.23
CA LEU A 129 -18.96 11.90 -11.76
C LEU A 129 -20.17 12.69 -11.27
N HIS A 130 -21.31 12.61 -11.98
CA HIS A 130 -22.53 13.28 -11.54
C HIS A 130 -23.00 12.77 -10.17
N GLN A 131 -22.98 11.45 -9.95
CA GLN A 131 -23.34 10.83 -8.67
C GLN A 131 -22.38 11.24 -7.55
N VAL A 132 -21.07 11.19 -7.80
CA VAL A 132 -20.03 11.55 -6.82
C VAL A 132 -20.13 13.03 -6.43
N LEU A 133 -20.21 13.93 -7.41
CA LEU A 133 -20.33 15.36 -7.16
C LEU A 133 -21.66 15.73 -6.50
N GLY A 134 -22.75 15.05 -6.85
CA GLY A 134 -24.05 15.17 -6.19
C GLY A 134 -23.98 14.76 -4.72
N THR A 135 -23.30 13.65 -4.42
CA THR A 135 -23.11 13.13 -3.07
C THR A 135 -22.24 14.07 -2.22
N LEU A 136 -21.15 14.59 -2.79
CA LEU A 136 -20.32 15.61 -2.14
C LEU A 136 -21.14 16.85 -1.79
N ARG A 137 -21.97 17.33 -2.73
CA ARG A 137 -22.84 18.50 -2.54
C ARG A 137 -23.87 18.25 -1.43
N ALA A 138 -24.54 17.10 -1.43
CA ALA A 138 -25.54 16.74 -0.43
C ALA A 138 -24.95 16.70 0.99
N ASN A 139 -23.71 16.19 1.12
CA ASN A 139 -23.00 16.07 2.39
C ASN A 139 -22.14 17.31 2.74
N LYS A 140 -22.21 18.39 1.95
CA LYS A 140 -21.41 19.63 2.14
C LYS A 140 -19.89 19.35 2.22
N LEU A 141 -19.43 18.33 1.52
CA LEU A 141 -18.02 18.04 1.30
C LEU A 141 -17.55 18.84 0.09
N TYR A 142 -16.41 19.50 0.22
CA TYR A 142 -15.93 20.49 -0.73
C TYR A 142 -14.56 20.06 -1.20
N ALA A 143 -14.42 19.91 -2.50
CA ALA A 143 -13.15 19.63 -3.15
C ALA A 143 -12.35 20.91 -3.39
N LYS A 144 -11.03 20.79 -3.42
CA LYS A 144 -10.15 21.86 -3.89
C LYS A 144 -9.97 21.71 -5.40
N PHE A 145 -10.78 22.44 -6.17
CA PHE A 145 -10.80 22.32 -7.64
C PHE A 145 -9.42 22.41 -8.29
N SER A 146 -8.52 23.27 -7.81
CA SER A 146 -7.16 23.42 -8.33
C SER A 146 -6.25 22.20 -8.17
N LYS A 147 -6.70 21.17 -7.47
CA LYS A 147 -6.00 19.89 -7.27
C LYS A 147 -6.81 18.70 -7.81
N CYS A 148 -8.01 18.95 -8.31
CA CYS A 148 -8.83 17.91 -8.91
C CYS A 148 -8.41 17.75 -10.37
N GLU A 149 -8.44 16.52 -10.85
CA GLU A 149 -8.07 16.15 -12.21
C GLU A 149 -9.19 15.28 -12.77
N PHE A 150 -9.68 15.56 -13.98
CA PHE A 150 -10.85 14.90 -14.54
C PHE A 150 -10.55 14.30 -15.91
N TRP A 151 -11.25 13.23 -16.28
CA TRP A 151 -11.23 12.63 -17.62
C TRP A 151 -9.85 12.17 -18.08
N LEU A 152 -9.05 11.64 -17.17
CA LEU A 152 -7.71 11.17 -17.44
C LEU A 152 -7.71 9.73 -17.98
N LYS A 153 -6.81 9.43 -18.92
CA LYS A 153 -6.48 8.04 -19.32
C LYS A 153 -5.44 7.40 -18.41
N LYS A 154 -4.59 8.22 -17.78
CA LYS A 154 -3.60 7.81 -16.78
C LYS A 154 -3.66 8.77 -15.59
N VAL A 155 -3.69 8.25 -14.37
CA VAL A 155 -3.81 9.07 -13.15
C VAL A 155 -2.79 8.65 -12.09
N SER A 156 -2.20 9.62 -11.38
CA SER A 156 -1.37 9.35 -10.21
C SER A 156 -2.22 9.34 -8.93
N PHE A 157 -2.25 8.20 -8.26
CA PHE A 157 -3.02 7.97 -7.05
C PHE A 157 -2.22 7.10 -6.08
N LEU A 158 -2.11 7.53 -4.82
CA LEU A 158 -1.34 6.85 -3.76
C LEU A 158 0.11 6.49 -4.14
N GLY A 159 0.77 7.30 -4.97
CA GLY A 159 2.16 7.06 -5.38
C GLY A 159 2.32 5.96 -6.45
N HIS A 160 1.23 5.62 -7.13
CA HIS A 160 1.21 4.74 -8.30
C HIS A 160 0.54 5.46 -9.47
N VAL A 161 0.87 5.05 -10.69
CA VAL A 161 0.19 5.47 -11.91
C VAL A 161 -0.74 4.36 -12.38
N MET A 162 -2.01 4.69 -12.55
CA MET A 162 -3.04 3.78 -13.03
C MET A 162 -3.37 4.10 -14.47
N SER A 163 -3.60 3.06 -15.26
CA SER A 163 -3.97 3.18 -16.68
C SER A 163 -4.76 1.94 -17.13
N SER A 164 -5.26 1.97 -18.36
CA SER A 164 -5.88 0.79 -18.98
C SER A 164 -4.92 -0.42 -19.12
N GLU A 165 -3.61 -0.20 -19.08
CA GLU A 165 -2.60 -1.26 -19.15
C GLU A 165 -2.37 -1.95 -17.79
N GLY A 166 -2.73 -1.28 -16.69
CA GLY A 166 -2.47 -1.71 -15.33
C GLY A 166 -1.90 -0.61 -14.45
N VAL A 167 -1.20 -1.03 -13.39
CA VAL A 167 -0.62 -0.17 -12.36
C VAL A 167 0.89 -0.17 -12.44
N SER A 168 1.50 1.01 -12.36
CA SER A 168 2.96 1.18 -12.30
C SER A 168 3.38 2.12 -11.17
N ILE A 169 4.68 2.18 -10.90
CA ILE A 169 5.25 3.10 -9.92
C ILE A 169 5.21 4.52 -10.51
N ASP A 170 4.87 5.51 -9.68
CA ASP A 170 4.88 6.91 -10.11
C ASP A 170 6.30 7.36 -10.55
N PRO A 171 6.47 7.91 -11.76
CA PRO A 171 7.76 8.39 -12.25
C PRO A 171 8.47 9.37 -11.30
N VAL A 172 7.74 10.20 -10.57
CA VAL A 172 8.31 11.11 -9.55
C VAL A 172 8.96 10.33 -8.41
N LYS A 173 8.39 9.18 -8.06
CA LYS A 173 8.95 8.27 -7.05
C LYS A 173 10.12 7.49 -7.60
N ILE A 174 10.08 7.08 -8.86
CA ILE A 174 11.22 6.48 -9.56
C ILE A 174 12.43 7.44 -9.59
N GLU A 175 12.20 8.71 -9.90
CA GLU A 175 13.25 9.74 -9.90
C GLU A 175 13.85 9.95 -8.50
N ALA A 176 13.00 9.99 -7.47
CA ALA A 176 13.46 10.09 -6.07
C ALA A 176 14.31 8.88 -5.65
N VAL A 177 13.96 7.66 -6.10
CA VAL A 177 14.76 6.45 -5.87
C VAL A 177 16.07 6.51 -6.64
N THR A 178 16.05 6.94 -7.89
CA THR A 178 17.21 7.03 -8.77
C THR A 178 18.24 8.01 -8.22
N SER A 179 17.78 9.17 -7.75
CA SER A 179 18.61 10.20 -7.13
C SER A 179 18.94 9.94 -5.66
N TRP A 180 18.41 8.86 -5.07
CA TRP A 180 18.60 8.57 -3.65
C TRP A 180 20.09 8.40 -3.32
N PRO A 181 20.64 9.19 -2.39
CA PRO A 181 22.06 9.12 -2.03
C PRO A 181 22.36 7.85 -1.25
N ARG A 182 23.61 7.38 -1.30
CA ARG A 182 24.04 6.23 -0.51
C ARG A 182 23.76 6.49 0.99
N PRO A 183 22.98 5.63 1.67
CA PRO A 183 22.75 5.74 3.10
C PRO A 183 24.04 5.63 3.92
N SER A 184 24.18 6.54 4.87
CA SER A 184 25.29 6.65 5.82
C SER A 184 24.87 6.33 7.27
N THR A 185 23.56 6.28 7.53
CA THR A 185 23.00 6.01 8.85
C THR A 185 21.95 4.90 8.83
N ILE A 186 21.72 4.27 9.98
CA ILE A 186 20.66 3.26 10.14
C ILE A 186 19.27 3.83 9.79
N ASN A 187 19.03 5.10 10.14
CA ASN A 187 17.75 5.76 9.87
C ASN A 187 17.54 6.02 8.37
N GLU A 188 18.60 6.37 7.64
CA GLU A 188 18.54 6.48 6.18
C GLU A 188 18.30 5.13 5.50
N VAL A 189 18.94 4.05 5.98
CA VAL A 189 18.69 2.69 5.47
C VAL A 189 17.24 2.28 5.71
N ARG A 190 16.69 2.52 6.91
CA ARG A 190 15.28 2.25 7.20
C ARG A 190 14.37 3.04 6.28
N SER A 191 14.63 4.34 6.11
CA SER A 191 13.82 5.20 5.25
C SER A 191 13.81 4.72 3.79
N PHE A 192 14.96 4.26 3.27
CA PHE A 192 15.05 3.67 1.95
C PHE A 192 14.30 2.33 1.86
N LEU A 193 14.49 1.43 2.84
CA LEU A 193 13.81 0.14 2.89
C LEU A 193 12.30 0.26 3.04
N ASP A 194 11.81 1.27 3.77
CA ASP A 194 10.38 1.54 3.92
C ASP A 194 9.77 1.93 2.56
N LEU A 195 10.45 2.80 1.80
CA LEU A 195 10.02 3.19 0.45
C LEU A 195 10.13 2.03 -0.53
N ALA A 196 11.25 1.32 -0.55
CA ALA A 196 11.43 0.17 -1.44
C ALA A 196 10.43 -0.96 -1.09
N GLY A 197 10.16 -1.15 0.20
CA GLY A 197 9.20 -2.11 0.72
C GLY A 197 7.75 -1.78 0.36
N TYR A 198 7.41 -0.50 0.25
CA TYR A 198 6.12 -0.06 -0.27
C TYR A 198 5.87 -0.56 -1.71
N TYR A 199 6.92 -0.59 -2.54
CA TYR A 199 6.86 -1.07 -3.93
C TYR A 199 7.31 -2.53 -4.11
N ARG A 200 7.41 -3.32 -3.04
CA ARG A 200 7.92 -4.70 -3.10
C ARG A 200 7.16 -5.60 -4.08
N MET A 201 5.87 -5.33 -4.32
CA MET A 201 5.04 -6.13 -5.23
C MET A 201 5.48 -6.04 -6.69
N PHE A 202 6.29 -5.02 -7.03
CA PHE A 202 6.87 -4.81 -8.36
C PHE A 202 8.27 -5.43 -8.51
N VAL A 203 8.86 -5.91 -7.40
CA VAL A 203 10.25 -6.36 -7.35
C VAL A 203 10.29 -7.85 -7.04
N GLU A 204 10.63 -8.63 -8.07
CA GLU A 204 11.01 -10.03 -7.92
C GLU A 204 12.14 -10.18 -6.90
N ASP A 205 12.04 -11.19 -6.03
CA ASP A 205 13.07 -11.50 -5.02
C ASP A 205 13.40 -10.38 -4.03
N PHE A 206 12.52 -9.38 -3.86
CA PHE A 206 12.74 -8.23 -3.00
C PHE A 206 13.41 -8.55 -1.65
N SER A 207 12.91 -9.55 -0.93
CA SER A 207 13.42 -9.94 0.40
C SER A 207 14.83 -10.48 0.39
N ARG A 208 15.24 -11.17 -0.69
CA ARG A 208 16.61 -11.64 -0.89
C ARG A 208 17.54 -10.46 -1.10
N ILE A 209 17.16 -9.55 -1.99
CA ILE A 209 17.96 -8.36 -2.36
C ILE A 209 18.06 -7.41 -1.17
N ALA A 210 16.97 -7.17 -0.44
CA ALA A 210 16.93 -6.28 0.72
C ALA A 210 17.62 -6.85 1.98
N SER A 211 18.05 -8.12 1.98
CA SER A 211 18.58 -8.80 3.17
C SER A 211 19.83 -8.14 3.77
N PRO A 212 20.87 -7.80 2.98
CA PRO A 212 22.06 -7.15 3.52
C PRO A 212 21.74 -5.78 4.15
N LEU A 213 20.84 -5.02 3.54
CA LEU A 213 20.39 -3.73 4.07
C LEU A 213 19.55 -3.91 5.36
N THR A 214 18.69 -4.92 5.40
CA THR A 214 17.88 -5.23 6.59
C THR A 214 18.77 -5.60 7.77
N GLN A 215 19.87 -6.30 7.54
CA GLN A 215 20.84 -6.66 8.59
C GLN A 215 21.46 -5.41 9.26
N LEU A 216 21.75 -4.36 8.50
CA LEU A 216 22.24 -3.08 9.04
C LEU A 216 21.27 -2.41 10.02
N THR A 217 19.98 -2.74 9.95
CA THR A 217 18.95 -2.15 10.81
C THR A 217 18.71 -2.91 12.12
N ARG A 218 19.34 -4.09 12.28
CA ARG A 218 19.16 -4.97 13.44
C ARG A 218 19.85 -4.38 14.68
N LYS A 219 19.19 -4.54 15.84
CA LYS A 219 19.72 -4.06 17.12
C LYS A 219 21.02 -4.79 17.47
N GLY A 220 22.05 -4.06 17.86
CA GLY A 220 23.36 -4.62 18.24
C GLY A 220 24.29 -4.96 17.07
N THR A 221 23.91 -4.65 15.83
CA THR A 221 24.80 -4.80 14.66
C THR A 221 25.54 -3.49 14.40
N PRO A 222 26.88 -3.49 14.27
CA PRO A 222 27.61 -2.29 13.89
C PRO A 222 27.26 -1.88 12.46
N PHE A 223 27.12 -0.57 12.22
CA PHE A 223 26.85 -0.06 10.88
C PHE A 223 28.12 -0.13 10.03
N VAL A 224 28.23 -1.18 9.21
CA VAL A 224 29.34 -1.39 8.29
C VAL A 224 28.79 -1.56 6.88
N TRP A 225 28.93 -0.52 6.06
CA TRP A 225 28.53 -0.57 4.67
C TRP A 225 29.56 -1.35 3.83
N ASN A 226 29.28 -2.63 3.60
CA ASN A 226 30.15 -3.52 2.83
C ASN A 226 29.76 -3.56 1.33
N PRO A 227 30.59 -4.17 0.46
CA PRO A 227 30.27 -4.28 -0.97
C PRO A 227 28.92 -4.97 -1.24
N THR A 228 28.53 -5.95 -0.42
CA THR A 228 27.23 -6.63 -0.56
C THR A 228 26.05 -5.70 -0.32
N CYS A 229 26.17 -4.76 0.62
CA CYS A 229 25.17 -3.71 0.86
C CYS A 229 25.10 -2.75 -0.32
N GLU A 230 26.24 -2.35 -0.89
CA GLU A 230 26.27 -1.50 -2.07
C GLU A 230 25.61 -2.19 -3.27
N THR A 231 25.96 -3.44 -3.57
CA THR A 231 25.34 -4.21 -4.65
C THR A 231 23.83 -4.33 -4.45
N SER A 232 23.38 -4.65 -3.22
CA SER A 232 21.96 -4.77 -2.89
C SER A 232 21.21 -3.45 -3.06
N PHE A 233 21.82 -2.33 -2.65
CA PHE A 233 21.25 -1.00 -2.79
C PHE A 233 21.08 -0.61 -4.26
N GLN A 234 22.11 -0.82 -5.09
CA GLN A 234 22.04 -0.54 -6.52
C GLN A 234 21.07 -1.48 -7.25
N GLU A 235 21.04 -2.77 -6.91
CA GLU A 235 20.12 -3.76 -7.49
C GLU A 235 18.66 -3.37 -7.21
N LEU A 236 18.33 -2.96 -5.97
CA LEU A 236 16.99 -2.48 -5.64
C LEU A 236 16.62 -1.21 -6.41
N LYS A 237 17.54 -0.24 -6.53
CA LYS A 237 17.29 0.96 -7.34
C LYS A 237 16.98 0.59 -8.79
N GLN A 238 17.78 -0.29 -9.40
CA GLN A 238 17.57 -0.73 -10.77
C GLN A 238 16.25 -1.48 -10.96
N LYS A 239 15.90 -2.39 -10.06
CA LYS A 239 14.63 -3.15 -10.12
C LYS A 239 13.40 -2.26 -9.95
N LEU A 240 13.48 -1.21 -9.12
CA LEU A 240 12.40 -0.24 -8.97
C LEU A 240 12.25 0.66 -10.21
N VAL A 241 13.36 1.01 -10.87
CA VAL A 241 13.34 1.81 -12.11
C VAL A 241 12.83 1.00 -13.31
N SER A 242 13.22 -0.28 -13.40
CA SER A 242 12.81 -1.20 -14.45
C SER A 242 11.55 -2.01 -14.11
N ALA A 243 10.82 -1.59 -13.07
CA ALA A 243 9.63 -2.28 -12.59
C ALA A 243 8.58 -2.40 -13.71
N PRO A 244 8.02 -3.60 -13.93
CA PRO A 244 7.00 -3.79 -14.95
C PRO A 244 5.68 -3.11 -14.55
N VAL A 245 4.82 -2.86 -15.53
CA VAL A 245 3.42 -2.54 -15.27
C VAL A 245 2.72 -3.81 -14.80
N LEU A 246 2.18 -3.78 -13.58
CA LEU A 246 1.42 -4.90 -13.03
C LEU A 246 0.00 -4.86 -13.58
N THR A 247 -0.49 -6.02 -14.02
CA THR A 247 -1.85 -6.13 -14.55
C THR A 247 -2.85 -6.16 -13.41
N VAL A 248 -3.92 -5.36 -13.52
CA VAL A 248 -5.07 -5.44 -12.62
C VAL A 248 -5.83 -6.73 -12.92
N LEU A 249 -6.19 -7.46 -11.87
CA LEU A 249 -6.86 -8.75 -11.98
C LEU A 249 -8.12 -8.67 -12.84
N ASP A 250 -8.22 -9.59 -13.79
CA ASP A 250 -9.43 -9.84 -14.54
C ASP A 250 -10.22 -10.90 -13.76
N GLY A 251 -11.37 -10.57 -13.17
CA GLY A 251 -12.20 -11.49 -12.34
C GLY A 251 -12.64 -12.80 -13.01
N SER A 252 -12.19 -13.08 -14.23
CA SER A 252 -12.29 -14.36 -14.92
C SER A 252 -10.91 -14.85 -15.38
N GLY A 253 -10.40 -15.93 -14.79
CA GLY A 253 -9.20 -16.62 -15.30
C GLY A 253 -8.53 -17.53 -14.29
N SER A 254 -7.83 -18.56 -14.78
CA SER A 254 -7.01 -19.41 -13.93
C SER A 254 -5.78 -18.64 -13.43
N PHE A 255 -5.53 -18.71 -12.13
CA PHE A 255 -4.33 -18.16 -11.53
C PHE A 255 -3.16 -19.11 -11.72
N VAL A 256 -2.00 -18.55 -12.05
CA VAL A 256 -0.74 -19.28 -12.14
C VAL A 256 0.20 -18.73 -11.08
N ILE A 257 0.73 -19.60 -10.23
CA ILE A 257 1.71 -19.25 -9.21
C ILE A 257 3.01 -19.96 -9.51
N TYR A 258 4.08 -19.19 -9.67
CA TYR A 258 5.44 -19.70 -9.66
C TYR A 258 6.03 -19.52 -8.27
N SER A 259 6.66 -20.55 -7.74
CA SER A 259 7.29 -20.53 -6.43
C SER A 259 8.69 -21.13 -6.49
N ASP A 260 9.62 -20.48 -5.82
CA ASP A 260 11.01 -20.92 -5.66
C ASP A 260 11.44 -20.72 -4.20
N ALA A 261 12.13 -21.71 -3.63
CA ALA A 261 12.68 -21.63 -2.29
C ALA A 261 14.18 -21.91 -2.27
N SER A 262 14.90 -20.99 -1.64
CA SER A 262 16.33 -21.13 -1.41
C SER A 262 16.65 -21.17 0.09
N LYS A 263 17.88 -21.56 0.43
CA LYS A 263 18.42 -21.41 1.80
C LYS A 263 18.54 -19.96 2.26
N LYS A 264 18.31 -18.97 1.38
CA LYS A 264 18.35 -17.55 1.70
C LYS A 264 16.96 -16.93 1.90
N GLY A 265 15.93 -17.48 1.26
CA GLY A 265 14.58 -16.92 1.30
C GLY A 265 13.60 -17.66 0.38
N LEU A 266 12.33 -17.28 0.50
CA LEU A 266 11.22 -17.76 -0.33
C LEU A 266 10.80 -16.67 -1.31
N GLY A 267 10.53 -17.04 -2.55
CA GLY A 267 10.06 -16.15 -3.61
C GLY A 267 8.87 -16.76 -4.35
N CYS A 268 7.86 -15.96 -4.65
CA CYS A 268 6.76 -16.37 -5.49
C CYS A 268 6.25 -15.22 -6.37
N MET A 269 5.67 -15.59 -7.50
CA MET A 269 5.09 -14.69 -8.47
C MET A 269 3.67 -15.16 -8.82
N LEU A 270 2.71 -14.25 -8.71
CA LEU A 270 1.34 -14.45 -9.13
C LEU A 270 1.17 -13.93 -10.56
N MET A 271 0.65 -14.77 -11.43
CA MET A 271 0.34 -14.45 -12.81
C MET A 271 -1.10 -14.78 -13.15
N GLN A 272 -1.65 -14.00 -14.09
CA GLN A 272 -2.96 -14.25 -14.67
C GLN A 272 -2.88 -13.99 -16.18
N GLN A 273 -3.39 -14.92 -16.99
CA GLN A 273 -3.38 -14.83 -18.46
C GLN A 273 -2.00 -14.48 -19.06
N GLY A 274 -0.91 -15.00 -18.48
CA GLY A 274 0.47 -14.78 -18.94
C GLY A 274 1.07 -13.42 -18.55
N LYS A 275 0.36 -12.60 -17.75
CA LYS A 275 0.86 -11.32 -17.22
C LYS A 275 1.09 -11.41 -15.71
N VAL A 276 2.04 -10.61 -15.22
CA VAL A 276 2.37 -10.56 -13.79
C VAL A 276 1.38 -9.67 -13.06
N VAL A 277 0.83 -10.21 -11.97
CA VAL A 277 -0.08 -9.50 -11.06
C VAL A 277 0.70 -8.96 -9.88
N ALA A 278 1.51 -9.80 -9.23
CA ALA A 278 2.28 -9.41 -8.07
C ALA A 278 3.48 -10.33 -7.82
N TYR A 279 4.55 -9.76 -7.29
CA TYR A 279 5.66 -10.49 -6.68
C TYR A 279 5.51 -10.52 -5.16
N ALA A 280 5.92 -11.63 -4.54
CA ALA A 280 6.01 -11.74 -3.10
C ALA A 280 7.27 -12.52 -2.71
N SER A 281 7.93 -12.10 -1.65
CA SER A 281 9.10 -12.80 -1.13
C SER A 281 9.26 -12.54 0.36
N HIS A 282 9.87 -13.48 1.08
CA HIS A 282 10.26 -13.26 2.47
C HIS A 282 11.56 -13.98 2.84
N GLN A 283 12.29 -13.42 3.80
CA GLN A 283 13.48 -14.06 4.36
C GLN A 283 13.10 -15.22 5.27
N LEU A 284 13.89 -16.30 5.26
CA LEU A 284 13.68 -17.43 6.16
C LEU A 284 13.76 -16.98 7.62
N LYS A 285 12.72 -17.33 8.39
CA LYS A 285 12.74 -17.22 9.85
C LYS A 285 13.79 -18.16 10.42
N SER A 286 14.25 -17.88 11.63
CA SER A 286 15.28 -18.68 12.31
C SER A 286 14.97 -20.18 12.36
N HIS A 287 13.70 -20.57 12.50
CA HIS A 287 13.30 -21.98 12.48
C HIS A 287 13.21 -22.57 11.05
N GLU A 288 12.85 -21.76 10.05
CA GLU A 288 12.76 -22.17 8.65
C GLU A 288 14.15 -22.41 8.04
N GLN A 289 15.21 -21.78 8.55
CA GLN A 289 16.60 -22.02 8.11
C GLN A 289 17.03 -23.49 8.28
N ASN A 290 16.49 -24.15 9.30
CA ASN A 290 16.75 -25.56 9.60
C ASN A 290 15.89 -26.52 8.73
N TYR A 291 15.05 -25.99 7.83
CA TYR A 291 14.19 -26.83 7.01
C TYR A 291 15.01 -27.48 5.90
N PRO A 292 14.80 -28.78 5.63
CA PRO A 292 15.30 -29.40 4.41
C PRO A 292 14.62 -28.77 3.19
N THR A 293 15.26 -28.83 2.02
CA THR A 293 14.79 -28.15 0.79
C THR A 293 13.33 -28.48 0.46
N HIS A 294 12.90 -29.74 0.57
CA HIS A 294 11.50 -30.12 0.33
C HIS A 294 10.48 -29.38 1.22
N ASN A 295 10.85 -29.05 2.47
CA ASN A 295 9.97 -28.31 3.38
C ASN A 295 10.01 -26.80 3.12
N LEU A 296 11.12 -26.28 2.58
CA LEU A 296 11.20 -24.89 2.13
C LEU A 296 10.33 -24.67 0.89
N GLU A 297 10.37 -25.62 -0.05
CA GLU A 297 9.51 -25.64 -1.23
C GLU A 297 8.02 -25.70 -0.85
N LEU A 298 7.66 -26.54 0.12
CA LEU A 298 6.29 -26.54 0.64
C LEU A 298 5.96 -25.22 1.38
N ALA A 299 6.91 -24.64 2.10
CA ALA A 299 6.70 -23.40 2.83
C ALA A 299 6.42 -22.23 1.88
N VAL A 300 7.08 -22.14 0.72
CA VAL A 300 6.83 -21.06 -0.25
C VAL A 300 5.46 -21.20 -0.89
N VAL A 301 5.01 -22.44 -1.15
CA VAL A 301 3.65 -22.73 -1.59
C VAL A 301 2.62 -22.25 -0.58
N VAL A 302 2.78 -22.62 0.70
CA VAL A 302 1.88 -22.19 1.78
C VAL A 302 1.92 -20.67 1.95
N PHE A 303 3.09 -20.05 1.82
CA PHE A 303 3.26 -18.61 1.87
C PHE A 303 2.48 -17.91 0.74
N ALA A 304 2.62 -18.37 -0.50
CA ALA A 304 1.90 -17.84 -1.66
C ALA A 304 0.37 -17.95 -1.49
N LEU A 305 -0.12 -19.10 -1.03
CA LEU A 305 -1.56 -19.31 -0.79
C LEU A 305 -2.10 -18.44 0.35
N LYS A 306 -1.28 -18.14 1.37
CA LYS A 306 -1.68 -17.28 2.48
C LYS A 306 -1.68 -15.80 2.10
N ILE A 307 -0.67 -15.34 1.36
CA ILE A 307 -0.55 -13.92 1.01
C ILE A 307 -1.61 -13.49 -0.01
N TRP A 308 -1.93 -14.35 -0.96
CA TRP A 308 -2.95 -14.12 -1.99
C TRP A 308 -4.26 -14.86 -1.71
N ARG A 309 -4.52 -15.21 -0.44
CA ARG A 309 -5.74 -15.93 -0.07
C ARG A 309 -7.00 -15.23 -0.58
N HIS A 310 -7.03 -13.90 -0.55
CA HIS A 310 -8.15 -13.09 -1.01
C HIS A 310 -8.39 -13.19 -2.52
N TYR A 311 -7.38 -13.48 -3.33
CA TYR A 311 -7.53 -13.74 -4.78
C TYR A 311 -7.88 -15.19 -5.09
N LEU A 312 -7.30 -16.11 -4.33
CA LEU A 312 -7.25 -17.52 -4.69
C LEU A 312 -8.43 -18.32 -4.12
N TYR A 313 -9.21 -17.73 -3.20
CA TYR A 313 -10.27 -18.44 -2.53
C TYR A 313 -11.43 -18.76 -3.48
N GLY A 314 -11.71 -20.05 -3.67
CA GLY A 314 -12.77 -20.52 -4.57
C GLY A 314 -12.35 -20.67 -6.04
N GLU A 315 -11.13 -20.27 -6.39
CA GLU A 315 -10.63 -20.25 -7.75
C GLU A 315 -9.75 -21.48 -8.09
N LYS A 316 -9.64 -21.80 -9.38
CA LYS A 316 -8.71 -22.83 -9.87
C LYS A 316 -7.31 -22.25 -10.02
N ILE A 317 -6.34 -22.89 -9.37
CA ILE A 317 -4.96 -22.43 -9.29
C ILE A 317 -4.03 -23.47 -9.92
N GLN A 318 -3.13 -23.02 -10.77
CA GLN A 318 -2.00 -23.79 -11.28
C GLN A 318 -0.74 -23.37 -10.53
N MET A 319 -0.06 -24.33 -9.91
CA MET A 319 1.14 -24.05 -9.12
C MET A 319 2.35 -24.73 -9.75
N PHE A 320 3.38 -23.94 -9.99
CA PHE A 320 4.65 -24.36 -10.56
C PHE A 320 5.75 -24.22 -9.50
N THR A 321 6.36 -25.36 -9.16
CA THR A 321 7.53 -25.50 -8.28
C THR A 321 8.54 -26.39 -9.00
N ASP A 322 9.82 -26.15 -8.78
CA ASP A 322 10.92 -26.95 -9.34
C ASP A 322 11.06 -28.32 -8.63
N HIS A 323 10.38 -28.52 -7.50
CA HIS A 323 10.53 -29.70 -6.66
C HIS A 323 9.47 -30.77 -6.96
N LYS A 324 9.82 -31.73 -7.84
CA LYS A 324 8.94 -32.82 -8.32
C LYS A 324 8.20 -33.61 -7.23
N SER A 325 8.76 -33.75 -6.02
CA SER A 325 8.11 -34.53 -4.96
C SER A 325 6.77 -33.92 -4.50
N LEU A 326 6.59 -32.60 -4.61
CA LEU A 326 5.38 -31.93 -4.19
C LEU A 326 4.17 -32.28 -5.06
N LYS A 327 4.37 -32.77 -6.29
CA LYS A 327 3.30 -33.26 -7.16
C LYS A 327 2.51 -34.41 -6.53
N TYR A 328 3.18 -35.22 -5.70
CA TYR A 328 2.58 -36.39 -5.06
C TYR A 328 2.02 -36.09 -3.67
N PHE A 329 2.07 -34.84 -3.20
CA PHE A 329 1.62 -34.46 -1.86
C PHE A 329 0.18 -34.91 -1.57
N PHE A 330 -0.74 -34.70 -2.53
CA PHE A 330 -2.14 -35.09 -2.40
C PHE A 330 -2.40 -36.61 -2.46
N THR A 331 -1.43 -37.39 -2.94
CA THR A 331 -1.53 -38.85 -3.06
C THR A 331 -0.68 -39.60 -2.04
N GLN A 332 0.10 -38.88 -1.23
CA GLN A 332 1.01 -39.46 -0.25
C GLN A 332 0.25 -39.93 1.00
N LYS A 333 0.34 -41.23 1.30
CA LYS A 333 -0.37 -41.85 2.45
C LYS A 333 0.18 -41.41 3.81
N GLU A 334 1.48 -41.15 3.90
CA GLU A 334 2.15 -40.74 5.14
C GLU A 334 2.74 -39.35 4.99
N LEU A 335 2.08 -38.38 5.65
CA LEU A 335 2.55 -37.01 5.79
C LEU A 335 3.36 -36.85 7.09
N ASN A 336 4.49 -36.16 6.98
CA ASN A 336 5.30 -35.71 8.11
C ASN A 336 4.48 -34.80 9.06
N MET A 337 4.82 -34.74 10.35
CA MET A 337 4.29 -33.78 11.35
C MET A 337 4.18 -32.31 10.88
N ARG A 338 5.02 -31.86 9.95
CA ARG A 338 4.98 -30.50 9.36
C ARG A 338 4.09 -30.38 8.12
N GLN A 339 3.72 -31.50 7.52
CA GLN A 339 2.88 -31.62 6.34
C GLN A 339 1.42 -31.92 6.70
N ARG A 340 1.19 -32.53 7.88
CA ARG A 340 -0.10 -32.55 8.57
C ARG A 340 -0.44 -31.15 9.08
#